data_AF-A0A845PTN9-F1
#
_entry.id   AF-A0A845PTN9-F1
#
_cell.length_a   1.000
_cell.length_b   1.000
_cell.length_c   1.000
_cell.angle_alpha   90.00
_cell.angle_beta   90.00
_cell.angle_gamma   90.00
#
_symmetry.space_group_name_H-M   'P 1'
#
loop_
_entity.id
_entity.type
_entity.pdbx_description
1 polymer ?
#
loop_
_entity_poly.entity_id
_entity_poly.type
_entity_poly.pdbx_seq_one_letter_code
_entity_poly.pdbx_strand_id
1 'polypeptide(L)'
;MRKTLLILAYISATVTNLLFAQMNEHSIPFYMNKDGHIIVEAKIEGIEGSFILDTGAGQNVFFKKFHNKLGVRKSCGTYSAQRSTGEILTVPIYYSEDIEIGKFSFKNQMYSTYDIDVPNIDGLISLQPFKKKL
;
A
#
# COMPACT_ATOMS: atom_id res chain seq x y z
N MET A 1 -17.69 -26.06 -43.38
CA MET A 1 -16.69 -26.51 -42.38
C MET A 1 -15.54 -25.52 -42.20
N ARG A 2 -14.72 -25.21 -43.22
CA ARG A 2 -13.57 -24.28 -43.09
C ARG A 2 -13.92 -22.84 -42.63
N LYS A 3 -15.00 -22.25 -43.16
CA LYS A 3 -15.48 -20.92 -42.74
C LYS A 3 -15.98 -20.90 -41.29
N THR A 4 -16.67 -21.95 -40.88
CA THR A 4 -17.17 -22.14 -39.51
C THR A 4 -16.01 -22.24 -38.50
N LEU A 5 -14.94 -22.97 -38.85
CA LEU A 5 -13.73 -23.07 -38.04
C LEU A 5 -13.03 -21.71 -37.86
N LEU A 6 -12.96 -20.90 -38.92
CA LEU A 6 -12.33 -19.58 -38.86
C LEU A 6 -13.12 -18.60 -37.98
N ILE A 7 -14.45 -18.64 -38.04
CA ILE A 7 -15.31 -17.81 -37.19
C ILE A 7 -15.14 -18.22 -35.71
N LEU A 8 -15.12 -19.51 -35.42
CA LEU A 8 -14.89 -20.02 -34.06
C LEU A 8 -13.51 -19.62 -33.52
N ALA A 9 -12.46 -19.71 -34.33
CA ALA A 9 -11.11 -19.28 -33.95
C ALA A 9 -11.05 -17.76 -33.66
N TYR A 10 -11.72 -16.95 -34.47
CA TYR A 10 -11.77 -15.50 -34.27
C TYR A 10 -12.54 -15.12 -32.99
N ILE A 11 -13.69 -15.76 -32.73
CA ILE A 11 -14.46 -15.57 -31.50
C ILE A 11 -13.63 -16.00 -30.28
N SER A 12 -12.95 -17.14 -30.36
CA SER A 12 -12.08 -17.60 -29.28
C SER A 12 -10.99 -16.58 -28.98
N ALA A 13 -10.33 -16.03 -30.00
CA ALA A 13 -9.28 -15.04 -29.85
C ALA A 13 -9.80 -13.72 -29.24
N THR A 14 -10.98 -13.24 -29.65
CA THR A 14 -11.56 -12.00 -29.12
C THR A 14 -12.02 -12.18 -27.67
N VAL A 15 -12.63 -13.32 -27.33
CA VAL A 15 -13.03 -13.65 -25.95
C VAL A 15 -11.81 -13.72 -25.03
N THR A 16 -10.71 -14.35 -25.46
CA THR A 16 -9.48 -14.40 -24.64
C THR A 16 -8.90 -13.02 -24.39
N ASN A 17 -8.84 -12.15 -25.41
CA ASN A 17 -8.30 -10.79 -25.24
C ASN A 17 -9.17 -9.94 -24.29
N LEU A 18 -10.49 -10.08 -24.36
CA LEU A 18 -11.41 -9.36 -23.48
C LEU A 18 -11.25 -9.77 -22.01
N LEU A 19 -11.10 -11.08 -21.76
CA LEU A 19 -10.83 -11.62 -20.43
C LEU A 19 -9.47 -11.14 -19.88
N PHE A 20 -8.43 -11.11 -20.72
CA PHE A 20 -7.13 -10.56 -20.32
C PHE A 20 -7.21 -9.07 -19.96
N ALA A 21 -7.99 -8.27 -20.68
CA ALA A 21 -8.16 -6.86 -20.37
C ALA A 21 -8.84 -6.63 -19.00
N GLN A 22 -9.87 -7.41 -18.66
CA GLN A 22 -10.52 -7.34 -17.34
C GLN A 22 -9.57 -7.77 -16.20
N MET A 23 -8.66 -8.72 -16.43
CA MET A 23 -7.73 -9.17 -15.40
C MET A 23 -6.67 -8.12 -15.03
N ASN A 24 -6.37 -7.18 -15.94
CA ASN A 24 -5.35 -6.15 -15.75
C ASN A 24 -5.89 -4.84 -15.14
N GLU A 25 -7.16 -4.78 -14.74
CA GLU A 25 -7.67 -3.67 -13.96
C GLU A 25 -7.19 -3.81 -12.50
N HIS A 26 -6.38 -2.84 -12.08
CA HIS A 26 -5.86 -2.72 -10.72
C HIS A 26 -6.53 -1.55 -10.03
N SER A 27 -7.49 -1.84 -9.16
CA SER A 27 -8.10 -0.88 -8.25
C SER A 27 -7.71 -1.22 -6.81
N ILE A 28 -7.54 -0.18 -6.00
CA ILE A 28 -7.38 -0.30 -4.55
C ILE A 28 -8.69 0.20 -3.94
N PRO A 29 -9.47 -0.67 -3.28
CA PRO A 29 -10.66 -0.21 -2.58
C PRO A 29 -10.24 0.71 -1.43
N PHE A 30 -10.93 1.83 -1.30
CA PHE A 30 -10.77 2.77 -0.21
C PHE A 30 -12.13 3.33 0.19
N TYR A 31 -12.21 3.89 1.40
CA TYR A 31 -13.33 4.70 1.83
C TYR A 31 -12.82 6.02 2.38
N MET A 32 -13.67 7.03 2.42
CA MET A 32 -13.38 8.26 3.16
C MET A 32 -13.99 8.17 4.54
N ASN A 33 -13.21 8.44 5.58
CA ASN A 33 -13.75 8.55 6.93
C ASN A 33 -14.50 9.89 7.11
N LYS A 34 -15.14 10.07 8.26
CA LYS A 34 -15.89 11.29 8.60
C LYS A 34 -15.05 12.58 8.58
N ASP A 35 -13.73 12.46 8.73
CA ASP A 35 -12.78 13.57 8.78
C ASP A 35 -12.18 13.87 7.39
N GLY A 36 -12.63 13.14 6.35
CA GLY A 36 -12.21 13.34 4.96
C GLY A 36 -10.91 12.64 4.57
N HIS A 37 -10.36 11.78 5.43
CA HIS A 37 -9.16 11.01 5.10
C HIS A 37 -9.50 9.79 4.25
N ILE A 38 -8.71 9.55 3.21
CA ILE A 38 -8.75 8.33 2.40
C ILE A 38 -8.13 7.20 3.22
N ILE A 39 -8.94 6.18 3.51
CA ILE A 39 -8.53 5.00 4.27
C ILE A 39 -8.37 3.81 3.33
N VAL A 40 -7.22 3.16 3.40
CA VAL A 40 -6.90 1.93 2.68
C VAL A 40 -6.63 0.81 3.69
N GLU A 41 -7.21 -0.36 3.43
CA GLU A 41 -6.84 -1.59 4.13
C GLU A 41 -5.57 -2.15 3.50
N ALA A 42 -4.59 -2.49 4.33
CA ALA A 42 -3.34 -3.07 3.89
C ALA A 42 -2.91 -4.19 4.81
N LYS A 43 -2.08 -5.08 4.28
CA LYS A 43 -1.48 -6.17 5.03
C LYS A 43 0.03 -5.99 5.04
N ILE A 44 0.57 -5.81 6.24
CA ILE A 44 2.00 -5.61 6.47
C ILE A 44 2.54 -6.93 7.00
N GLU A 45 3.32 -7.63 6.18
CA GLU A 45 3.91 -8.94 6.52
C GLU A 45 2.92 -9.93 7.17
N GLY A 46 1.72 -10.10 6.61
CA GLY A 46 0.72 -10.98 7.21
C GLY A 46 -0.37 -10.28 8.00
N ILE A 47 -0.08 -9.09 8.56
CA ILE A 47 -0.93 -8.43 9.54
C ILE A 47 -1.79 -7.36 8.90
N GLU A 48 -3.10 -7.52 8.97
CA GLU A 48 -4.09 -6.54 8.49
C GLU A 48 -4.11 -5.28 9.36
N GLY A 49 -4.26 -4.13 8.72
CA GLY A 49 -4.45 -2.85 9.37
C GLY A 49 -5.10 -1.81 8.44
N SER A 50 -5.64 -0.78 9.08
CA SER A 50 -6.31 0.34 8.41
C SER A 50 -5.39 1.57 8.41
N PHE A 51 -5.12 2.13 7.24
CA PHE A 51 -4.12 3.18 7.07
C PHE A 51 -4.69 4.39 6.34
N ILE A 52 -4.27 5.58 6.75
CA ILE A 52 -4.49 6.79 5.95
C ILE A 52 -3.52 6.76 4.77
N LEU A 53 -4.03 6.94 3.55
CA LEU A 53 -3.19 7.22 2.40
C LEU A 53 -2.74 8.69 2.45
N ASP A 54 -1.52 8.93 2.93
CA ASP A 54 -0.96 10.27 3.14
C ASP A 54 0.02 10.62 2.02
N THR A 55 -0.45 11.46 1.09
CA THR A 55 0.35 11.92 -0.04
C THR A 55 1.48 12.88 0.34
N GLY A 56 1.40 13.50 1.52
CA GLY A 56 2.41 14.41 2.05
C GLY A 56 3.49 13.71 2.87
N ALA A 57 3.30 12.43 3.24
CA ALA A 57 4.26 11.69 4.02
C ALA A 57 5.51 11.32 3.18
N GLY A 58 6.70 11.58 3.73
CA GLY A 58 7.97 11.22 3.08
C GLY A 58 8.21 9.71 2.98
N GLN A 59 7.63 8.93 3.89
CA GLN A 59 7.72 7.47 3.98
C GLN A 59 6.50 6.91 4.74
N ASN A 60 6.31 5.59 4.70
CA ASN A 60 5.29 4.93 5.50
C ASN A 60 5.54 5.16 7.00
N VAL A 61 4.48 5.30 7.78
CA VAL A 61 4.54 5.43 9.24
C VAL A 61 3.59 4.42 9.85
N PHE A 62 4.11 3.45 10.61
CA PHE A 62 3.27 2.52 11.37
C PHE A 62 3.23 2.98 12.82
N PHE A 63 2.03 3.23 13.34
CA PHE A 63 1.89 3.65 14.73
C PHE A 63 2.39 2.56 15.66
N LYS A 64 2.95 2.96 16.80
CA LYS A 64 3.66 2.06 17.72
C LYS A 64 2.85 0.80 18.08
N LYS A 65 1.53 0.95 18.28
CA LYS A 65 0.60 -0.15 18.55
C LYS A 65 0.57 -1.19 17.43
N PHE A 66 0.53 -0.77 16.17
CA PHE A 66 0.60 -1.68 15.01
C PHE A 66 2.00 -2.24 14.82
N HIS A 67 3.03 -1.39 14.92
CA HIS A 67 4.43 -1.81 14.83
C HIS A 67 4.76 -2.95 15.80
N ASN A 68 4.28 -2.89 17.04
CA ASN A 68 4.49 -3.95 18.04
C ASN A 68 3.89 -5.31 17.62
N LYS A 69 2.85 -5.33 16.77
CA LYS A 69 2.28 -6.57 16.23
C LYS A 69 3.25 -7.26 15.27
N LEU A 70 4.13 -6.50 14.62
CA LEU A 70 5.13 -7.00 13.66
C LEU A 70 6.34 -7.69 14.32
N GLY A 71 6.31 -7.87 15.65
CA GLY A 71 7.38 -8.48 16.43
C GLY A 71 8.53 -7.53 16.78
N VAL A 72 9.55 -8.07 17.45
CA VAL A 72 10.74 -7.31 17.85
C VAL A 72 11.59 -6.99 16.63
N ARG A 73 11.84 -5.70 16.37
CA ARG A 73 12.65 -5.24 15.25
C ARG A 73 13.79 -4.34 15.73
N LYS A 74 14.93 -4.44 15.06
CA LYS A 74 16.05 -3.54 15.27
C LYS A 74 15.95 -2.39 14.27
N SER A 75 15.98 -1.16 14.78
CA SER A 75 16.09 0.01 13.92
C SER A 75 17.40 -0.01 13.14
N CYS A 76 17.33 0.35 11.86
CA CYS A 76 18.48 0.48 10.98
C CYS A 76 19.03 1.92 10.90
N GLY A 77 18.44 2.86 11.65
CA GLY A 77 18.89 4.25 11.72
C GLY A 77 17.79 5.20 12.16
N THR A 78 17.98 6.48 11.85
CA THR A 78 16.99 7.52 12.15
C THR A 78 16.75 8.40 10.92
N TYR A 79 15.52 8.89 10.80
CA TYR A 79 15.07 9.79 9.75
C TYR A 79 14.58 11.10 10.37
N SER A 80 14.98 12.23 9.78
CA SER A 80 14.45 13.55 10.14
C SER A 80 13.15 13.79 9.37
N ALA A 81 12.02 13.50 9.99
CA ALA A 81 10.69 13.75 9.44
C ALA A 81 10.28 15.20 9.71
N GLN A 82 9.74 15.89 8.70
CA GLN A 82 9.14 17.21 8.86
C GLN A 82 7.63 17.10 8.83
N ARG A 83 6.96 17.60 9.87
CA ARG A 83 5.50 17.66 9.93
C ARG A 83 4.97 18.82 9.08
N SER A 84 3.67 18.79 8.77
CA SER A 84 2.98 19.90 8.12
C SER A 84 3.04 21.22 8.91
N THR A 85 3.27 21.15 10.24
CA THR A 85 3.50 22.31 11.12
C THR A 85 4.89 22.92 10.99
N GLY A 86 5.82 22.30 10.25
CA GLY A 86 7.22 22.70 10.15
C GLY A 86 8.13 22.11 11.24
N GLU A 87 7.57 21.42 12.24
CA GLU A 87 8.33 20.71 13.26
C GLU A 87 9.16 19.59 12.65
N ILE A 88 10.43 19.47 13.08
CA ILE A 88 11.34 18.39 12.69
C ILE A 88 11.40 17.37 13.83
N LEU A 89 11.07 16.12 13.51
CA LEU A 89 11.13 14.98 14.40
C LEU A 89 12.21 14.01 13.93
N THR A 90 12.96 13.44 14.88
CA THR A 90 13.85 12.31 14.59
C THR A 90 13.13 11.01 14.93
N VAL A 91 12.84 10.19 13.92
CA VAL A 91 12.11 8.91 14.07
C VAL A 91 12.99 7.73 13.67
N PRO A 92 12.84 6.55 14.29
CA PRO A 92 13.60 5.36 13.92
C PRO A 92 13.13 4.80 12.57
N ILE A 93 14.07 4.26 11.80
CA ILE A 93 13.81 3.62 10.51
C ILE A 93 13.79 2.11 10.67
N TYR A 94 12.84 1.47 9.99
CA TYR A 94 12.72 0.03 9.85
C TYR A 94 12.45 -0.36 8.40
N TYR A 95 12.50 -1.66 8.13
CA TYR A 95 12.09 -2.25 6.86
C TYR A 95 10.95 -3.24 7.07
N SER A 96 9.99 -3.18 6.15
CA SER A 96 8.93 -4.16 5.96
C SER A 96 9.30 -5.05 4.77
N GLU A 97 9.29 -6.36 4.97
CA GLU A 97 9.56 -7.32 3.89
C GLU A 97 8.48 -7.26 2.81
N ASP A 98 7.23 -7.04 3.23
CA ASP A 98 6.07 -6.98 2.35
C ASP A 98 5.03 -5.99 2.85
N ILE A 99 4.43 -5.27 1.90
CA ILE A 99 3.24 -4.44 2.10
C ILE A 99 2.27 -4.79 0.96
N GLU A 100 1.15 -5.39 1.29
CA GLU A 100 0.09 -5.72 0.35
C GLU A 100 -1.05 -4.69 0.45
N ILE A 101 -1.45 -4.11 -0.68
CA ILE A 101 -2.58 -3.16 -0.78
C ILE A 101 -3.42 -3.56 -1.99
N GLY A 102 -4.61 -4.12 -1.75
CA GLY A 102 -5.41 -4.72 -2.80
C GLY A 102 -4.63 -5.82 -3.53
N LYS A 103 -4.43 -5.67 -4.84
CA LYS A 103 -3.63 -6.61 -5.67
C LYS A 103 -2.14 -6.25 -5.73
N PHE A 104 -1.72 -5.13 -5.15
CA PHE A 104 -0.32 -4.70 -5.17
C PHE A 104 0.44 -5.31 -4.00
N SER A 105 1.67 -5.77 -4.25
CA SER A 105 2.62 -6.19 -3.22
C SER A 105 3.94 -5.44 -3.42
N PHE A 106 4.38 -4.77 -2.37
CA PHE A 106 5.59 -3.95 -2.36
C PHE A 106 6.60 -4.58 -1.39
N LYS A 107 7.73 -5.03 -1.93
CA LYS A 107 8.79 -5.65 -1.13
C LYS A 107 9.79 -4.63 -0.61
N ASN A 108 10.41 -4.92 0.53
CA ASN A 108 11.53 -4.15 1.11
C ASN A 108 11.22 -2.65 1.26
N GLN A 109 10.08 -2.33 1.85
CA GLN A 109 9.62 -0.96 2.01
C GLN A 109 10.15 -0.38 3.32
N MET A 110 10.69 0.84 3.25
CA MET A 110 11.11 1.58 4.43
C MET A 110 9.88 2.15 5.14
N TYR A 111 9.87 2.08 6.46
CA TYR A 111 8.86 2.74 7.28
C TYR A 111 9.48 3.29 8.58
N SER A 112 8.78 4.22 9.21
CA SER A 112 9.10 4.74 10.55
C SER A 112 7.99 4.39 11.54
N THR A 113 8.28 4.51 12.83
CA THR A 113 7.23 4.43 13.85
C THR A 113 7.13 5.72 14.65
N TYR A 114 5.91 6.02 15.09
CA TYR A 114 5.60 7.17 15.93
C TYR A 114 4.57 6.77 16.99
N ASP A 115 4.72 7.33 18.19
CA ASP A 115 3.87 7.01 19.34
C ASP A 115 2.64 7.92 19.34
N ILE A 116 1.59 7.46 18.66
CA ILE A 116 0.29 8.11 18.58
C ILE A 116 -0.79 7.05 18.56
N ASP A 117 -1.93 7.34 19.17
CA ASP A 117 -3.11 6.47 19.16
C ASP A 117 -4.27 7.24 18.50
N VAL A 118 -4.64 6.80 17.30
CA VAL A 118 -5.79 7.30 16.57
C VAL A 118 -6.78 6.15 16.45
N PRO A 119 -8.03 6.30 16.92
CA PRO A 119 -9.00 5.21 16.87
C PRO A 119 -9.18 4.65 15.46
N ASN A 120 -9.04 3.34 15.33
CA ASN A 120 -9.22 2.57 14.08
C ASN A 120 -8.25 2.94 12.93
N ILE A 121 -7.11 3.56 13.25
CA ILE A 121 -6.04 3.84 12.30
C ILE A 121 -4.73 3.27 12.85
N ASP A 122 -4.07 2.42 12.06
CA ASP A 122 -2.83 1.74 12.40
C ASP A 122 -1.59 2.48 11.86
N GLY A 123 -1.77 3.47 10.99
CA GLY A 123 -0.68 4.31 10.50
C GLY A 123 -1.00 5.09 9.23
N LEU A 124 0.07 5.48 8.54
CA LEU A 124 0.08 6.21 7.29
C LEU A 124 0.82 5.39 6.23
N ILE A 125 0.21 5.24 5.05
CA ILE A 125 0.88 4.76 3.84
C ILE A 125 1.19 5.97 2.97
N SER A 126 2.46 6.14 2.61
CA SER A 126 2.88 7.22 1.72
C SER A 126 2.79 6.82 0.25
N LEU A 127 3.11 7.77 -0.64
CA LEU A 127 3.21 7.47 -2.09
C LEU A 127 4.51 6.77 -2.49
N GLN A 128 5.46 6.57 -1.57
CA GLN A 128 6.76 5.97 -1.89
C GLN A 128 6.64 4.57 -2.52
N PRO A 129 5.81 3.64 -2.01
CA PRO A 129 5.69 2.31 -2.60
C PRO A 129 5.22 2.34 -4.07
N PHE A 130 4.43 3.35 -4.44
CA PHE A 130 3.83 3.50 -5.77
C PHE A 130 4.74 4.20 -6.78
N LYS A 131 5.89 4.73 -6.35
CA LYS A 131 6.81 5.43 -7.23
C LYS A 131 7.44 4.45 -8.22
N LYS A 132 7.24 4.70 -9.52
CA LYS A 132 7.94 3.95 -10.58
C LYS A 132 9.45 4.17 -10.42
N LYS A 133 10.22 3.08 -10.36
CA LYS A 133 11.68 3.16 -10.48
C LYS A 133 12.00 3.64 -11.90
N LEU A 134 12.57 4.84 -12.00
CA LEU A 134 13.11 5.39 -13.24
C LEU A 134 14.41 4.67 -13.63
#